data_AF-A0AAN3TA25-F1
#
_entry.id   AF-A0AAN3TA25-F1
#
_cell.length_a   1.000
_cell.length_b   1.000
_cell.length_c   1.000
_cell.angle_alpha   90.00
_cell.angle_beta   90.00
_cell.angle_gamma   90.00
#
_symmetry.space_group_name_H-M   'P 1'
#
loop_
_entity.id
_entity.type
_entity.pdbx_description
1 polymer ?
#
loop_
_entity_poly.entity_id
_entity_poly.type
_entity_poly.pdbx_seq_one_letter_code
_entity_poly.pdbx_strand_id
1 'polypeptide(L)' 'MRKLYAAILSAAICLAVSGAPAWASEHQSTLSAGYLHASTNVPGSDDLNGINVKYRYEFTDT' A
#
# COMPACT_ATOMS: atom_id res chain seq x y z
N MET A 1 -45.66 7.38 -3.47
CA MET A 1 -45.08 6.20 -2.77
C MET A 1 -43.77 5.69 -3.38
N ARG A 2 -43.71 5.31 -4.68
CA ARG A 2 -42.48 4.76 -5.30
C ARG A 2 -41.22 5.64 -5.22
N LYS A 3 -41.38 6.96 -5.38
CA LYS A 3 -40.25 7.92 -5.33
C LYS A 3 -39.63 8.05 -3.94
N LEU A 4 -40.44 7.90 -2.88
CA LEU A 4 -39.99 7.95 -1.49
C LEU A 4 -39.17 6.69 -1.13
N TYR A 5 -39.65 5.51 -1.53
CA TYR A 5 -38.91 4.26 -1.35
C TYR A 5 -37.54 4.29 -2.04
N ALA A 6 -37.47 4.82 -3.27
CA ALA A 6 -36.21 4.97 -3.99
C ALA A 6 -35.22 5.90 -3.27
N ALA A 7 -35.69 7.02 -2.71
CA ALA A 7 -34.86 7.95 -1.97
C ALA A 7 -34.33 7.33 -0.65
N ILE A 8 -35.18 6.60 0.07
CA ILE A 8 -34.79 5.92 1.32
C ILE A 8 -33.77 4.80 1.03
N LEU A 9 -33.99 3.99 -0.01
CA LEU A 9 -33.02 2.98 -0.42
C LEU A 9 -31.68 3.60 -0.80
N SER A 10 -31.70 4.68 -1.58
CA SER A 10 -30.48 5.39 -1.99
C SER A 10 -29.71 5.91 -0.78
N ALA A 11 -30.40 6.54 0.18
CA ALA A 11 -29.78 7.04 1.40
C ALA A 11 -29.22 5.90 2.27
N ALA A 12 -29.94 4.78 2.40
CA ALA A 12 -29.46 3.61 3.13
C ALA A 12 -28.20 2.99 2.50
N ILE A 13 -28.14 2.93 1.16
CA ILE A 13 -26.94 2.47 0.43
C ILE A 13 -25.77 3.43 0.66
N CYS A 14 -25.99 4.74 0.55
CA CYS A 14 -24.96 5.74 0.81
C CYS A 14 -24.40 5.64 2.25
N LEU A 15 -25.28 5.42 3.23
CA LEU A 15 -24.89 5.24 4.63
C LEU A 15 -24.09 3.95 4.84
N ALA A 16 -24.51 2.84 4.23
CA ALA A 16 -23.79 1.56 4.32
C ALA A 16 -22.39 1.62 3.68
N VAL A 17 -22.23 2.38 2.59
CA VAL A 17 -20.93 2.59 1.92
C VAL A 17 -20.04 3.58 2.69
N SER A 18 -20.62 4.53 3.43
CA SER A 18 -19.86 5.48 4.25
C SER A 18 -19.22 4.87 5.50
N GLY A 19 -19.57 3.62 5.84
CA GLY A 19 -18.92 2.81 6.88
C GLY A 19 -17.60 2.19 6.44
N ALA A 20 -16.92 2.75 5.43
CA ALA A 20 -15.52 2.44 5.20
C ALA A 20 -14.78 2.74 6.51
N PRO A 21 -14.12 1.75 7.14
CA PRO A 21 -13.28 2.06 8.28
C PRO A 21 -12.33 3.15 7.80
N ALA A 22 -12.36 4.30 8.46
CA ALA A 22 -11.24 5.22 8.39
C ALA A 22 -10.08 4.38 8.88
N TRP A 23 -9.32 3.81 7.95
CA TRP A 23 -8.05 3.19 8.26
C TRP A 23 -7.23 4.34 8.83
N ALA A 24 -7.33 4.54 10.15
CA ALA A 24 -6.19 4.97 10.92
C ALA A 24 -5.09 4.05 10.41
N SER A 25 -4.08 4.64 9.77
CA SER A 25 -2.91 3.90 9.30
C SER A 25 -2.37 3.17 10.52
N GLU A 26 -2.79 1.93 10.77
CA GLU A 26 -2.46 1.27 12.02
C GLU A 26 -0.95 1.06 12.10
N HIS A 27 -0.24 1.04 10.97
CA HIS A 27 1.21 1.29 10.90
C HIS A 27 1.61 1.81 9.51
N GLN A 28 2.47 2.85 9.45
CA GLN A 28 3.04 3.32 8.19
C GLN A 28 4.03 2.27 7.65
N SER A 29 3.61 1.55 6.60
CA SER A 29 4.45 0.57 5.91
C SER A 29 4.90 1.10 4.54
N THR A 30 6.14 0.83 4.16
CA THR A 30 6.67 1.17 2.83
C THR A 30 7.34 -0.05 2.22
N LEU A 31 6.92 -0.41 1.00
CA LEU A 31 7.61 -1.37 0.15
C LEU A 31 8.35 -0.61 -0.95
N SER A 32 9.63 -0.89 -1.13
CA SER A 32 10.45 -0.30 -2.18
C SER A 32 11.26 -1.36 -2.91
N ALA A 33 11.49 -1.15 -4.20
CA ALA A 33 12.34 -1.99 -5.02
C ALA A 33 13.32 -1.12 -5.81
N GLY A 34 14.49 -1.64 -6.11
CA GLY A 34 15.51 -0.97 -6.92
C GLY A 34 16.43 -1.95 -7.63
N TYR A 35 16.98 -1.53 -8.76
CA TYR A 35 18.02 -2.27 -9.48
C TYR A 35 19.38 -1.99 -8.85
N LEU A 36 20.17 -3.03 -8.67
CA LEU A 36 21.54 -2.95 -8.17
C LEU A 36 22.49 -3.33 -9.30
N HIS A 37 23.56 -2.56 -9.40
CA HIS A 37 24.70 -2.83 -10.26
C HIS A 37 25.97 -2.65 -9.41
N ALA A 38 26.77 -3.70 -9.29
CA ALA A 38 27.97 -3.72 -8.47
C ALA A 38 29.14 -4.33 -9.26
N SER A 39 30.21 -3.57 -9.41
CA SER A 39 31.42 -4.06 -10.08
C SER A 39 32.30 -4.85 -9.13
N THR A 40 32.92 -5.92 -9.63
CA THR A 40 33.84 -6.74 -8.87
C THR A 40 35.28 -6.30 -9.13
N ASN A 41 36.11 -6.20 -8.10
CA ASN A 41 37.51 -5.78 -8.22
C ASN A 41 38.45 -6.94 -8.58
N VAL A 42 37.89 -8.09 -8.98
CA VAL A 42 38.65 -9.29 -9.35
C VAL A 42 38.89 -9.27 -10.86
N PRO A 43 40.16 -9.30 -11.32
CA PRO A 43 40.47 -9.32 -12.74
C PRO A 43 39.78 -10.48 -13.46
N GLY A 44 39.01 -10.18 -14.51
CA GLY A 44 38.28 -11.18 -15.30
C GLY A 44 36.95 -11.63 -14.70
N SER A 45 36.49 -11.01 -13.61
CA SER A 45 35.16 -11.25 -13.06
C SER A 45 34.14 -10.29 -13.69
N ASP A 46 32.93 -10.79 -13.92
CA ASP A 46 31.82 -10.00 -14.44
C ASP A 46 31.25 -9.04 -13.40
N ASP A 47 30.51 -8.03 -13.87
CA ASP A 47 29.72 -7.15 -13.01
C ASP A 47 28.47 -7.86 -12.50
N LEU A 48 28.15 -7.62 -11.22
CA LEU A 48 26.99 -8.19 -10.57
C LEU A 48 25.78 -7.28 -10.76
N ASN A 49 24.68 -7.87 -11.23
CA ASN A 49 23.40 -7.21 -11.36
C ASN A 49 22.37 -7.87 -10.45
N GLY A 50 21.46 -7.09 -9.87
CA GLY A 50 20.47 -7.62 -8.96
C GLY A 50 19.26 -6.72 -8.75
N ILE A 51 18.29 -7.24 -8.02
CA ILE A 51 17.12 -6.49 -7.56
C ILE A 51 17.16 -6.48 -6.04
N ASN A 52 17.03 -5.30 -5.45
CA ASN A 52 16.85 -5.13 -4.02
C ASN A 52 15.40 -4.77 -3.72
N VAL A 53 14.76 -5.55 -2.85
CA VAL A 53 13.43 -5.25 -2.31
C VAL A 53 13.57 -4.98 -0.82
N LYS A 54 13.02 -3.85 -0.37
CA LYS A 54 13.05 -3.42 1.04
C LYS A 54 11.64 -3.21 1.53
N TYR A 55 11.32 -3.86 2.64
CA TYR A 55 10.11 -3.64 3.40
C TYR A 55 10.45 -2.87 4.67
N ARG A 56 9.74 -1.77 4.90
CA ARG A 56 9.88 -0.92 6.09
C ARG A 56 8.54 -0.86 6.79
N TYR A 57 8.57 -1.07 8.10
CA TYR A 57 7.41 -0.98 8.98
C TYR A 57 7.77 0.01 10.10
N GLU A 58 6.97 1.05 10.27
CA GLU A 58 7.20 2.07 11.30
C GLU A 58 6.31 1.78 12.51
N PHE A 59 6.90 1.52 13.67
CA PHE A 59 6.17 1.40 14.93
C PHE A 59 5.82 2.76 15.50
N THR A 60 4.61 2.93 16.03
CA THR A 60 4.26 4.08 16.86
C THR A 60 4.64 3.77 18.29
N ASP A 61 5.48 4.62 18.90
CA ASP A 61 5.78 4.53 20.33
C ASP A 61 4.48 4.76 21.11
N THR A 62 3.99 3.73 21.79
CA THR A 62 2.76 3.74 22.61
C THR A 62 3.03 4.23 24.03
#